data_AF-A0A955XS72-F1
#
_entry.id   AF-A0A955XS72-F1
#
_cell.length_a   1.000
_cell.length_b   1.000
_cell.length_c   1.000
_cell.angle_alpha   90.00
_cell.angle_beta   90.00
_cell.angle_gamma   90.00
#
_symmetry.space_group_name_H-M   'P 1'
#
loop_
_entity.id
_entity.type
_entity.pdbx_description
1 polymer ?
#
loop_
_entity_poly.entity_id
_entity_poly.type
_entity_poly.pdbx_seq_one_letter_code
_entity_poly.pdbx_strand_id
1 'polypeptide(L)' 'GQREVIVLHKLQGMSMEDVAEKLGIGLSATKVRAHRGYKQLRDIIEEELQN' A
#
# COMPACT_ATOMS: atom_id res chain seq x y z
N GLY A 1 1.72 -6.99 -5.26
CA GLY A 1 2.66 -5.90 -4.93
C GLY A 1 2.01 -4.77 -4.12
N GLN A 2 1.32 -3.84 -4.79
CA GLN A 2 0.74 -2.65 -4.12
C GLN A 2 -0.36 -3.05 -3.12
N ARG A 3 -1.25 -3.96 -3.54
CA ARG A 3 -2.30 -4.54 -2.69
C ARG A 3 -1.74 -5.19 -1.42
N GLU A 4 -0.71 -6.03 -1.53
CA GLU A 4 -0.10 -6.65 -0.32
C GLU A 4 0.45 -5.60 0.64
N VAL A 5 1.11 -4.56 0.15
CA VAL A 5 1.63 -3.50 1.02
C VAL A 5 0.49 -2.77 1.73
N ILE A 6 -0.62 -2.47 1.04
CA ILE A 6 -1.81 -1.87 1.67
C ILE A 6 -2.39 -2.80 2.74
N VAL A 7 -2.59 -4.08 2.43
CA VAL A 7 -3.17 -5.04 3.37
C VAL A 7 -2.30 -5.16 4.63
N LEU A 8 -1.01 -5.41 4.47
CA LEU A 8 -0.10 -5.62 5.59
C LEU A 8 0.09 -4.35 6.43
N HIS A 9 0.35 -3.21 5.78
CA HIS A 9 0.64 -1.96 6.49
C HIS A 9 -0.63 -1.30 7.02
N LYS A 10 -1.63 -1.08 6.16
CA LYS A 10 -2.79 -0.23 6.49
C LYS A 10 -3.92 -1.00 7.17
N LEU A 11 -4.14 -2.27 6.80
CA LEU A 11 -5.23 -3.07 7.38
C LEU A 11 -4.75 -3.93 8.56
N GLN A 12 -3.52 -4.43 8.51
CA GLN A 12 -2.94 -5.27 9.58
C GLN A 12 -1.98 -4.50 10.50
N GLY A 13 -1.69 -3.23 10.22
CA GLY A 13 -0.93 -2.36 11.12
C GLY A 13 0.57 -2.63 11.19
N MET A 14 1.14 -3.42 10.26
CA MET A 14 2.59 -3.68 10.23
C MET A 14 3.39 -2.41 9.90
N SER A 15 4.61 -2.28 10.42
CA SER A 15 5.53 -1.21 10.00
C SER A 15 5.98 -1.39 8.55
N MET A 16 6.51 -0.33 7.92
CA MET A 16 6.99 -0.44 6.53
C MET A 16 8.23 -1.34 6.43
N GLU A 17 9.03 -1.35 7.48
CA GLU A 17 10.21 -2.18 7.68
C GLU A 17 9.80 -3.67 7.73
N ASP A 18 8.84 -4.03 8.58
CA ASP A 18 8.35 -5.42 8.69
C ASP A 18 7.71 -5.90 7.38
N VAL A 19 7.02 -5.00 6.67
CA VAL A 19 6.43 -5.32 5.36
C VAL A 19 7.52 -5.55 4.31
N ALA A 20 8.59 -4.74 4.32
CA ALA A 20 9.72 -4.90 3.42
C ALA A 20 10.42 -6.25 3.63
N GLU A 21 10.68 -6.60 4.90
CA GLU A 21 11.24 -7.88 5.30
C GLU A 21 10.33 -9.04 4.89
N LYS A 22 9.04 -8.98 5.26
CA LYS A 22 8.06 -10.03 4.95
C LYS A 22 7.89 -10.29 3.45
N LEU A 23 8.01 -9.26 2.62
CA LEU A 23 7.88 -9.37 1.17
C LEU A 23 9.22 -9.61 0.46
N GLY A 24 10.35 -9.64 1.17
CA GLY A 24 11.68 -9.82 0.59
C GLY A 24 12.07 -8.69 -0.37
N ILE A 25 11.67 -7.46 -0.09
CA ILE A 25 11.96 -6.29 -0.94
C ILE A 25 12.58 -5.15 -0.12
N GLY A 26 13.27 -4.22 -0.78
CA GLY A 26 13.83 -3.05 -0.10
C GLY A 26 12.77 -2.07 0.41
N LEU A 27 13.04 -1.40 1.55
CA LEU A 27 12.14 -0.42 2.17
C LEU A 27 11.66 0.67 1.20
N SER A 28 12.55 1.19 0.34
CA SER A 28 12.19 2.18 -0.68
C SER A 28 11.19 1.62 -1.69
N ALA A 29 11.33 0.36 -2.10
CA ALA A 29 10.40 -0.30 -3.01
C ALA A 29 9.03 -0.51 -2.33
N THR A 30 9.01 -0.84 -1.03
CA THR A 30 7.78 -0.93 -0.22
C THR A 30 7.05 0.42 -0.20
N LYS A 31 7.75 1.52 0.14
CA LYS A 31 7.17 2.87 0.18
C LYS A 31 6.60 3.31 -1.17
N VAL A 32 7.31 3.04 -2.26
CA VAL A 32 6.86 3.34 -3.62
C VAL A 32 5.61 2.53 -4.00
N ARG A 33 5.54 1.26 -3.60
CA ARG A 33 4.34 0.41 -3.80
C ARG A 33 3.15 0.94 -2.99
N ALA A 34 3.38 1.33 -1.74
CA ALA A 34 2.34 1.94 -0.89
C ALA A 34 1.79 3.21 -1.52
N HIS A 35 2.66 4.14 -1.93
CA HIS A 35 2.26 5.41 -2.54
C HIS A 35 1.39 5.19 -3.79
N ARG A 36 1.83 4.32 -4.71
CA ARG A 36 1.02 4.00 -5.90
C ARG A 36 -0.32 3.35 -5.55
N GLY A 37 -0.33 2.46 -4.55
CA GLY A 37 -1.54 1.83 -4.08
C GLY A 37 -2.53 2.83 -3.48
N TYR A 38 -2.07 3.80 -2.70
CA TYR A 38 -2.92 4.85 -2.15
C TYR A 38 -3.47 5.79 -3.21
N LYS A 39 -2.67 6.10 -4.23
CA LYS A 39 -3.15 6.88 -5.38
C LYS A 39 -4.31 6.16 -6.08
N GLN A 40 -4.15 4.88 -6.38
CA GLN A 40 -5.23 4.08 -6.98
C GLN A 40 -6.47 3.99 -6.09
N LEU A 41 -6.29 3.78 -4.78
CA LEU A 41 -7.41 3.72 -3.85
C LEU A 41 -8.17 5.05 -3.78
N ARG A 42 -7.44 6.17 -3.77
CA ARG A 42 -8.04 7.50 -3.81
C ARG A 42 -8.85 7.68 -5.08
N ASP A 43 -8.30 7.34 -6.25
CA ASP A 43 -8.98 7.52 -7.53
C ASP A 43 -10.30 6.69 -7.57
N ILE A 44 -10.30 5.47 -7.00
CA ILE A 44 -11.53 4.64 -6.85
C ILE A 44 -12.56 5.30 -5.92
N ILE A 45 -12.12 5.79 -4.76
CA ILE A 45 -13.01 6.46 -3.81
C ILE A 45 -13.59 7.74 -4.42
N GLU A 46 -12.78 8.50 -5.16
CA GLU A 46 -13.24 9.70 -5.87
C GLU A 46 -14.32 9.36 -6.91
N GLU A 47 -14.16 8.27 -7.67
CA GLU A 47 -15.18 7.77 -8.60
C GLU A 47 -16.45 7.32 -7.85
N GLU A 48 -16.32 6.56 -6.76
CA GLU A 48 -17.45 6.12 -5.93
C GLU A 48 -18.25 7.29 -5.35
N LEU A 49 -17.58 8.37 -4.94
CA LEU A 49 -18.24 9.57 -4.38
C LEU A 49 -18.97 10.42 -5.43
N GLN A 50 -18.68 10.24 -6.71
CA GLN A 50 -19.33 10.95 -7.82
C GLN A 50 -20.59 10.22 -8.34
N ASN A 51 -20.86 9.01 -7.85
CA ASN A 51 -22.00 8.16 -8.20
C ASN A 51 -23.13 8.25 -7.14
#